data_AF-A0A5C1A8A1-F1
#
_entry.id   AF-A0A5C1A8A1-F1
#
_cell.length_a   1.000
_cell.length_b   1.000
_cell.length_c   1.000
_cell.angle_alpha   90.00
_cell.angle_beta   90.00
_cell.angle_gamma   90.00
#
_symmetry.space_group_name_H-M   'P 1'
#
loop_
_entity.id
_entity.type
_entity.pdbx_description
1 polymer ?
#
loop_
_entity_poly.entity_id
_entity_poly.type
_entity_poly.pdbx_seq_one_letter_code
_entity_poly.pdbx_strand_id
1 'polypeptide(L)'
;MANDLATLPASAGVVEAPKPADDMTFDRELAMTLARVPLTAVAWVFAAFAAHFAWGALVPATESMPAEVNLGALVVICVGMVWAAWIDGYAFKVPNWLTLSLVVSGWYLGILHDCGATFGGHGGIGQALLGTLIGFACLFPALFIGGMGEGDVKMTMAFGSWMGAFFGATYLDLPGTTLSAIEVIWWSFALGVIVGGIFGLVIMALRRQLHKNMQNAREIVTDLQVMMAHGPKKAAERANSRRKDWTRLPYGVPLCVGFLGYLWYRLFLSV
;
A
#
# COMPACT_ATOMS: atom_id res chain seq x y z
N MET A 1 31.63 -75.36 32.30
CA MET A 1 31.86 -75.57 30.85
C MET A 1 30.50 -75.33 30.20
N ALA A 2 30.31 -74.15 29.58
CA ALA A 2 30.30 -73.96 28.11
C ALA A 2 29.12 -74.70 27.46
N ASN A 3 28.30 -74.20 26.54
CA ASN A 3 28.15 -72.97 25.75
C ASN A 3 26.69 -73.08 25.23
N ASP A 4 25.87 -72.03 25.23
CA ASP A 4 25.60 -71.13 24.09
C ASP A 4 24.92 -71.78 22.86
N LEU A 5 23.87 -71.11 22.34
CA LEU A 5 23.16 -71.23 21.03
C LEU A 5 21.63 -71.23 21.23
N ALA A 6 20.79 -70.36 20.65
CA ALA A 6 20.97 -69.12 19.91
C ALA A 6 19.58 -68.44 19.88
N THR A 7 19.38 -67.35 20.62
CA THR A 7 18.23 -66.46 20.42
C THR A 7 18.53 -65.55 19.23
N LEU A 8 17.81 -65.75 18.12
CA LEU A 8 17.88 -64.88 16.95
C LEU A 8 17.50 -63.44 17.34
N PRO A 9 18.25 -62.41 16.91
CA PRO A 9 17.94 -61.04 17.26
C PRO A 9 16.68 -60.56 16.54
N ALA A 10 15.90 -59.74 17.27
CA ALA A 10 14.72 -59.04 16.78
C ALA A 10 15.02 -58.28 15.48
N SER A 11 14.10 -58.39 14.52
CA SER A 11 14.14 -57.68 13.24
C SER A 11 14.47 -56.21 13.44
N ALA A 12 15.55 -55.78 12.79
CA ALA A 12 15.98 -54.39 12.71
C ALA A 12 14.81 -53.49 12.32
N GLY A 13 14.60 -52.44 13.11
CA GLY A 13 13.63 -51.39 12.80
C GLY A 13 13.90 -50.86 11.40
N VAL A 14 12.85 -50.87 10.57
CA VAL A 14 12.85 -50.14 9.31
C VAL A 14 13.01 -48.67 9.66
N VAL A 15 14.19 -48.13 9.43
CA VAL A 15 14.42 -46.69 9.45
C VAL A 15 13.59 -46.13 8.29
N GLU A 16 12.44 -45.55 8.62
CA GLU A 16 11.60 -44.85 7.66
C GLU A 16 12.44 -43.71 7.06
N ALA A 17 12.68 -43.78 5.75
CA ALA A 17 13.41 -42.75 5.05
C ALA A 17 12.74 -41.39 5.30
N PRO A 18 13.50 -40.28 5.44
CA PRO A 18 12.88 -38.97 5.62
C PRO A 18 12.00 -38.70 4.40
N LYS A 19 10.70 -38.43 4.64
CA LYS A 19 9.82 -37.91 3.59
C LYS A 19 10.52 -36.70 2.97
N PRO A 20 10.59 -36.60 1.62
CA PRO A 20 11.11 -35.39 1.00
C PRO A 20 10.25 -34.23 1.49
N ALA A 21 10.91 -33.19 2.01
CA ALA A 21 10.25 -31.99 2.48
C ALA A 21 9.41 -31.43 1.32
N ASP A 22 8.10 -31.41 1.51
CA ASP A 22 7.14 -30.79 0.60
C ASP A 22 7.21 -29.27 0.77
N ASP A 23 8.35 -28.71 0.35
CA ASP A 23 8.67 -27.29 0.37
C ASP A 23 7.91 -26.52 -0.76
N MET A 24 7.03 -27.20 -1.51
CA MET A 24 6.13 -26.61 -2.51
C MET A 24 4.76 -26.21 -1.93
N THR A 25 4.52 -26.47 -0.65
CA THR A 25 3.33 -25.97 0.08
C THR A 25 3.27 -24.44 0.10
N PHE A 26 4.41 -23.76 -0.11
CA PHE A 26 4.53 -22.31 -0.20
C PHE A 26 3.91 -21.67 -1.47
N ASP A 27 3.58 -22.44 -2.53
CA ASP A 27 3.27 -21.82 -3.82
C ASP A 27 1.81 -21.90 -4.26
N ARG A 28 0.97 -22.79 -3.73
CA ARG A 28 -0.41 -22.89 -4.24
C ARG A 28 -1.32 -21.78 -3.74
N GLU A 29 -1.24 -21.43 -2.46
CA GLU A 29 -2.05 -20.37 -1.87
C GLU A 29 -1.59 -18.99 -2.34
N LEU A 30 -0.26 -18.79 -2.44
CA LEU A 30 0.33 -17.57 -2.99
C LEU A 30 0.00 -17.44 -4.48
N ALA A 31 0.14 -18.50 -5.29
CA ALA A 31 -0.21 -18.45 -6.71
C ALA A 31 -1.71 -18.24 -6.93
N MET A 32 -2.59 -18.87 -6.14
CA MET A 32 -4.03 -18.59 -6.21
C MET A 32 -4.36 -17.15 -5.81
N THR A 33 -3.63 -16.58 -4.85
CA THR A 33 -3.80 -15.17 -4.44
C THR A 33 -3.32 -14.23 -5.53
N LEU A 34 -2.17 -14.51 -6.15
CA LEU A 34 -1.61 -13.72 -7.26
C LEU A 34 -2.44 -13.86 -8.54
N ALA A 35 -3.01 -15.04 -8.81
CA ALA A 35 -3.88 -15.25 -9.97
C ALA A 35 -5.20 -14.45 -9.88
N ARG A 36 -5.66 -14.12 -8.66
CA ARG A 36 -6.84 -13.27 -8.45
C ARG A 36 -6.55 -11.80 -8.70
N VAL A 37 -5.31 -11.34 -8.50
CA VAL A 37 -4.91 -9.93 -8.67
C VAL A 37 -5.28 -9.34 -10.04
N PRO A 38 -4.92 -9.96 -11.19
CA PRO A 38 -5.29 -9.40 -12.49
C PRO A 38 -6.81 -9.41 -12.71
N LEU A 39 -7.51 -10.45 -12.23
CA LEU A 39 -8.97 -10.53 -12.34
C LEU A 39 -9.68 -9.43 -11.53
N THR A 40 -9.26 -9.22 -10.29
CA THR A 40 -9.81 -8.14 -9.46
C THR A 40 -9.38 -6.77 -9.98
N ALA A 41 -8.20 -6.64 -10.58
CA ALA A 41 -7.77 -5.41 -11.24
C ALA A 41 -8.69 -5.05 -12.42
N VAL A 42 -9.10 -6.02 -13.25
CA VAL A 42 -10.10 -5.80 -14.30
C VAL A 42 -11.42 -5.30 -13.72
N ALA A 43 -11.88 -5.85 -12.59
CA ALA A 43 -13.09 -5.37 -11.93
C ALA A 43 -12.98 -3.90 -11.49
N TRP A 44 -11.82 -3.48 -10.97
CA TRP A 44 -11.55 -2.08 -10.63
C TRP A 44 -11.52 -1.15 -11.84
N VAL A 45 -10.96 -1.61 -12.96
CA VAL A 45 -10.99 -0.86 -14.24
C VAL A 45 -12.43 -0.73 -14.75
N PHE A 46 -13.21 -1.81 -14.69
CA PHE A 46 -14.62 -1.77 -15.06
C PHE A 46 -15.42 -0.85 -14.16
N ALA A 47 -15.12 -0.82 -12.86
CA ALA A 47 -15.72 0.15 -11.94
C ALA A 47 -15.35 1.60 -12.32
N ALA A 48 -14.09 1.87 -12.71
CA ALA A 48 -13.68 3.18 -13.21
C ALA A 48 -14.40 3.58 -14.49
N PHE A 49 -14.57 2.64 -15.42
CA PHE A 49 -15.37 2.82 -16.63
C PHE A 49 -16.83 3.17 -16.28
N ALA A 50 -17.48 2.35 -15.45
CA ALA A 50 -18.86 2.60 -15.03
C ALA A 50 -19.01 3.94 -14.29
N ALA A 51 -18.07 4.28 -13.42
CA ALA A 51 -18.04 5.54 -12.71
C ALA A 51 -17.84 6.74 -13.66
N HIS A 52 -17.06 6.58 -14.74
CA HIS A 52 -16.92 7.61 -15.77
C HIS A 52 -18.26 7.92 -16.45
N PHE A 53 -19.02 6.90 -16.88
CA PHE A 53 -20.35 7.13 -17.47
C PHE A 53 -21.36 7.64 -16.46
N ALA A 54 -21.36 7.10 -15.24
CA ALA A 54 -22.24 7.56 -14.17
C ALA A 54 -21.97 9.03 -13.82
N TRP A 55 -20.70 9.46 -13.79
CA TRP A 55 -20.33 10.86 -13.56
C TRP A 55 -20.93 11.77 -14.63
N GLY A 56 -20.77 11.43 -15.90
CA GLY A 56 -21.32 12.21 -17.01
C GLY A 56 -22.86 12.25 -17.03
N ALA A 57 -23.54 11.26 -16.45
CA ALA A 57 -25.00 11.21 -16.38
C ALA A 57 -25.59 11.88 -15.13
N LEU A 58 -24.89 11.80 -13.99
CA LEU A 58 -25.42 12.16 -12.67
C LEU A 58 -24.89 13.50 -12.14
N VAL A 59 -23.72 13.94 -12.59
CA VAL A 59 -23.09 15.17 -12.11
C VAL A 59 -23.35 16.28 -13.13
N PRO A 60 -24.30 17.20 -12.85
CA PRO A 60 -24.53 18.33 -13.74
C PRO A 60 -23.32 19.25 -13.73
N ALA A 61 -23.00 19.82 -14.89
CA ALA A 61 -21.94 20.81 -15.00
C ALA A 61 -22.27 22.04 -14.13
N THR A 62 -21.30 22.48 -13.35
CA THR A 62 -21.37 23.71 -12.54
C THR A 62 -20.31 24.69 -13.02
N GLU A 63 -20.43 25.96 -12.62
CA GLU A 63 -19.39 26.97 -12.95
C GLU A 63 -18.00 26.58 -12.41
N SER A 64 -17.96 25.85 -11.29
CA SER A 64 -16.74 25.32 -10.68
C SER A 64 -16.25 23.98 -11.23
N MET A 65 -17.10 23.22 -11.95
CA MET A 65 -16.76 21.94 -12.58
C MET A 65 -17.47 21.81 -13.93
N PRO A 66 -16.81 22.17 -15.04
CA PRO A 66 -17.40 22.00 -16.35
C PRO A 66 -17.52 20.53 -16.75
N ALA A 67 -18.46 20.25 -17.66
CA ALA A 67 -18.83 18.89 -18.09
C ALA A 67 -17.66 18.03 -18.60
N GLU A 68 -16.58 18.67 -19.04
CA GLU A 68 -15.38 18.03 -19.58
C GLU A 68 -14.54 17.34 -18.48
N VAL A 69 -14.70 17.78 -17.23
CA VAL A 69 -13.98 17.23 -16.08
C VAL A 69 -14.72 16.02 -15.54
N ASN A 70 -14.12 14.84 -15.74
CA ASN A 70 -14.67 13.58 -15.25
C ASN A 70 -13.79 12.98 -14.15
N LEU A 71 -14.28 13.04 -12.90
CA LEU A 71 -13.56 12.51 -11.73
C LEU A 71 -13.97 11.07 -11.39
N GLY A 72 -14.73 10.38 -12.25
CA GLY A 72 -15.27 9.04 -11.97
C GLY A 72 -14.19 8.01 -11.60
N ALA A 73 -13.09 7.98 -12.34
CA ALA A 73 -11.95 7.11 -12.01
C ALA A 73 -11.30 7.48 -10.66
N LEU A 74 -11.19 8.77 -10.32
CA LEU A 74 -10.67 9.21 -9.02
C LEU A 74 -11.56 8.77 -7.86
N VAL A 75 -12.88 8.81 -8.02
CA VAL A 75 -13.82 8.33 -6.99
C VAL A 75 -13.58 6.85 -6.70
N VAL A 76 -13.34 6.04 -7.73
CA VAL A 76 -13.11 4.59 -7.57
C VAL A 76 -11.86 4.29 -6.75
N ILE A 77 -10.74 4.98 -7.03
CA ILE A 77 -9.53 4.80 -6.20
C ILE A 77 -9.73 5.34 -4.78
N CYS A 78 -10.46 6.44 -4.59
CA CYS A 78 -10.79 6.94 -3.25
C CYS A 78 -11.59 5.89 -2.45
N VAL A 79 -12.58 5.23 -3.06
CA VAL A 79 -13.31 4.12 -2.43
C VAL A 79 -12.36 2.95 -2.12
N GLY A 80 -11.46 2.60 -3.02
CA GLY A 80 -10.44 1.58 -2.79
C GLY A 80 -9.50 1.91 -1.62
N MET A 81 -9.09 3.17 -1.48
CA MET A 81 -8.25 3.66 -0.38
C MET A 81 -9.00 3.61 0.95
N VAL A 82 -10.25 4.04 1.00
CA VAL A 82 -11.10 3.95 2.20
C VAL A 82 -11.29 2.49 2.60
N TRP A 83 -11.51 1.60 1.64
CA TRP A 83 -11.65 0.18 1.92
C TRP A 83 -10.36 -0.42 2.49
N ALA A 84 -9.21 -0.10 1.91
CA ALA A 84 -7.92 -0.54 2.43
C ALA A 84 -7.66 0.00 3.85
N ALA A 85 -7.96 1.28 4.09
CA ALA A 85 -7.82 1.94 5.39
C ALA A 85 -8.76 1.37 6.46
N TRP A 86 -10.00 1.03 6.09
CA TRP A 86 -10.92 0.32 6.97
C TRP A 86 -10.29 -1.00 7.41
N ILE A 87 -9.85 -1.81 6.45
CA ILE A 87 -9.27 -3.13 6.76
C ILE A 87 -8.03 -2.97 7.64
N ASP A 88 -7.19 -1.96 7.38
CA ASP A 88 -6.05 -1.66 8.23
C ASP A 88 -6.47 -1.30 9.66
N GLY A 89 -7.49 -0.43 9.81
CA GLY A 89 -8.01 -0.02 11.11
C GLY A 89 -8.62 -1.16 11.93
N TYR A 90 -9.22 -2.15 11.27
CA TYR A 90 -9.87 -3.29 11.93
C TYR A 90 -8.92 -4.47 12.15
N ALA A 91 -8.15 -4.85 11.14
CA ALA A 91 -7.34 -6.08 11.12
C ALA A 91 -5.83 -5.84 11.28
N PHE A 92 -5.36 -4.58 11.25
CA PHE A 92 -3.93 -4.18 11.27
C PHE A 92 -3.08 -4.87 10.19
N LYS A 93 -3.73 -5.37 9.14
CA LYS A 93 -3.10 -6.08 8.03
C LYS A 93 -3.96 -5.97 6.78
N VAL A 94 -3.53 -5.10 5.88
CA VAL A 94 -4.18 -4.97 4.57
C VAL A 94 -3.85 -6.19 3.70
N PRO A 95 -4.85 -6.83 3.06
CA PRO A 95 -4.60 -7.98 2.21
C PRO A 95 -3.90 -7.60 0.91
N ASN A 96 -2.84 -8.33 0.58
CA ASN A 96 -2.04 -8.10 -0.64
C ASN A 96 -2.88 -8.16 -1.93
N TRP A 97 -3.90 -9.02 -1.99
CA TRP A 97 -4.74 -9.14 -3.18
C TRP A 97 -5.48 -7.82 -3.49
N LEU A 98 -5.88 -7.05 -2.46
CA LEU A 98 -6.57 -5.79 -2.63
C LEU A 98 -5.61 -4.71 -3.12
N THR A 99 -4.51 -4.48 -2.38
CA THR A 99 -3.56 -3.40 -2.72
C THR A 99 -2.86 -3.65 -4.04
N LEU A 100 -2.44 -4.90 -4.32
CA LEU A 100 -1.84 -5.24 -5.61
C LEU A 100 -2.84 -5.13 -6.75
N SER A 101 -4.11 -5.49 -6.54
CA SER A 101 -5.13 -5.32 -7.58
C SER A 101 -5.36 -3.86 -7.93
N LEU A 102 -5.30 -2.96 -6.94
CA LEU A 102 -5.38 -1.52 -7.16
C LEU A 102 -4.15 -0.96 -7.88
N VAL A 103 -2.93 -1.47 -7.59
CA VAL A 103 -1.73 -1.12 -8.37
C VAL A 103 -1.89 -1.54 -9.82
N VAL A 104 -2.24 -2.80 -10.05
CA VAL A 104 -2.36 -3.38 -11.41
C VAL A 104 -3.51 -2.72 -12.18
N SER A 105 -4.60 -2.34 -11.52
CA SER A 105 -5.70 -1.63 -12.19
C SER A 105 -5.28 -0.23 -12.64
N GLY A 106 -4.43 0.46 -11.88
CA GLY A 106 -3.84 1.74 -12.30
C GLY A 106 -2.98 1.58 -13.55
N TRP A 107 -2.23 0.48 -13.66
CA TRP A 107 -1.47 0.15 -14.88
C TRP A 107 -2.39 -0.16 -16.06
N TYR A 108 -3.45 -0.94 -15.84
CA TYR A 108 -4.43 -1.22 -16.89
C TYR A 108 -5.14 0.06 -17.37
N LEU A 109 -5.46 1.00 -16.47
CA LEU A 109 -5.96 2.31 -16.88
C LEU A 109 -4.95 3.07 -17.75
N GLY A 110 -3.67 3.09 -17.35
CA GLY A 110 -2.61 3.70 -18.16
C GLY A 110 -2.46 3.06 -19.55
N ILE A 111 -2.56 1.73 -19.65
CA ILE A 111 -2.56 1.01 -20.94
C ILE A 111 -3.78 1.43 -21.79
N LEU A 112 -4.96 1.50 -21.19
CA LEU A 112 -6.18 1.88 -21.92
C LEU A 112 -6.10 3.33 -22.43
N HIS A 113 -5.54 4.24 -21.63
CA HIS A 113 -5.27 5.61 -22.04
C HIS A 113 -4.31 5.67 -23.24
N ASP A 114 -3.22 4.89 -23.23
CA ASP A 114 -2.29 4.80 -24.37
C ASP A 114 -2.94 4.17 -25.62
N CYS A 115 -3.94 3.31 -25.44
CA CYS A 115 -4.77 2.77 -26.53
C CYS A 115 -5.87 3.73 -27.00
N GLY A 116 -5.97 4.94 -26.45
CA GLY A 116 -6.92 5.98 -26.86
C GLY A 116 -8.27 5.95 -26.13
N ALA A 117 -8.48 5.05 -25.16
CA ALA A 117 -9.67 5.02 -24.34
C ALA A 117 -9.46 5.86 -23.07
N THR A 118 -9.84 7.14 -23.08
CA THR A 118 -9.62 8.06 -21.95
C THR A 118 -10.80 8.05 -20.99
N PHE A 119 -10.52 7.89 -19.68
CA PHE A 119 -11.54 7.86 -18.63
C PHE A 119 -11.44 9.06 -17.69
N GLY A 120 -11.40 10.27 -18.28
CA GLY A 120 -11.26 11.54 -17.55
C GLY A 120 -9.83 11.94 -17.20
N GLY A 121 -8.85 11.06 -17.44
CA GLY A 121 -7.42 11.34 -17.31
C GLY A 121 -6.66 11.17 -18.63
N HIS A 122 -5.41 11.63 -18.65
CA HIS A 122 -4.54 11.58 -19.83
C HIS A 122 -3.17 10.94 -19.57
N GLY A 123 -2.97 10.34 -18.40
CA GLY A 123 -1.72 9.64 -18.07
C GLY A 123 -1.66 8.24 -18.66
N GLY A 124 -0.56 7.91 -19.36
CA GLY A 124 -0.30 6.58 -19.92
C GLY A 124 0.30 5.57 -18.93
N ILE A 125 0.67 4.38 -19.42
CA ILE A 125 1.31 3.32 -18.61
C ILE A 125 2.62 3.79 -17.98
N GLY A 126 3.42 4.56 -18.73
CA GLY A 126 4.70 5.08 -18.22
C GLY A 126 4.51 5.95 -16.99
N GLN A 127 3.40 6.71 -16.94
CA GLN A 127 3.06 7.57 -15.81
C GLN A 127 2.50 6.78 -14.64
N ALA A 128 1.67 5.77 -14.91
CA ALA A 128 1.20 4.86 -13.88
C ALA A 128 2.36 4.12 -13.20
N LEU A 129 3.35 3.65 -13.98
CA LEU A 129 4.56 3.00 -13.46
C LEU A 129 5.43 3.98 -12.66
N LEU A 130 5.64 5.20 -13.17
CA LEU A 130 6.41 6.22 -12.47
C LEU A 130 5.72 6.62 -11.15
N GLY A 131 4.41 6.81 -11.16
CA GLY A 131 3.63 7.10 -9.95
C GLY A 131 3.69 5.95 -8.94
N THR A 132 3.69 4.70 -9.41
CA THR A 132 3.91 3.52 -8.55
C THR A 132 5.29 3.57 -7.89
N LEU A 133 6.34 3.90 -8.66
CA LEU A 133 7.71 3.99 -8.18
C LEU A 133 7.89 5.11 -7.16
N ILE A 134 7.28 6.27 -7.40
CA ILE A 134 7.30 7.40 -6.47
C ILE A 134 6.57 7.04 -5.18
N GLY A 135 5.37 6.43 -5.27
CA GLY A 135 4.63 5.96 -4.10
C GLY A 135 5.40 4.92 -3.28
N PHE A 136 6.13 4.03 -3.94
CA PHE A 136 7.06 3.11 -3.28
C PHE A 136 8.20 3.87 -2.59
N ALA A 137 8.85 4.80 -3.30
CA ALA A 137 9.98 5.57 -2.77
C ALA A 137 9.62 6.40 -1.53
N CYS A 138 8.40 6.93 -1.44
CA CYS A 138 7.92 7.68 -0.27
C CYS A 138 8.00 6.88 1.04
N LEU A 139 7.71 5.57 0.98
CA LEU A 139 7.62 4.71 2.16
C LEU A 139 8.70 3.65 2.26
N PHE A 140 9.53 3.52 1.24
CA PHE A 140 10.67 2.61 1.22
C PHE A 140 11.59 2.79 2.45
N PRO A 141 11.97 4.01 2.87
CA PRO A 141 12.79 4.18 4.07
C PRO A 141 12.12 3.62 5.34
N ALA A 142 10.81 3.86 5.50
CA ALA A 142 10.04 3.39 6.66
C ALA A 142 9.88 1.86 6.67
N LEU A 143 9.70 1.26 5.49
CA LEU A 143 9.66 -0.19 5.32
C LEU A 143 10.99 -0.85 5.71
N PHE A 144 12.12 -0.27 5.28
CA PHE A 144 13.45 -0.83 5.52
C PHE A 144 13.85 -0.85 7.01
N ILE A 145 13.39 0.13 7.78
CA ILE A 145 13.60 0.17 9.24
C ILE A 145 12.65 -0.81 9.96
N GLY A 146 11.65 -1.35 9.26
CA GLY A 146 10.58 -2.14 9.86
C GLY A 146 9.56 -1.30 10.64
N GLY A 147 9.55 0.02 10.41
CA GLY A 147 8.65 0.96 11.08
C GLY A 147 7.20 0.90 10.57
N MET A 148 6.97 0.25 9.42
CA MET A 148 5.68 0.25 8.73
C MET A 148 5.38 -1.08 8.04
N GLY A 149 4.09 -1.36 7.81
CA GLY A 149 3.65 -2.60 7.17
C GLY A 149 3.85 -2.58 5.65
N GLU A 150 4.13 -3.75 5.06
CA GLU A 150 4.18 -3.91 3.60
C GLU A 150 2.86 -3.53 2.90
N GLY A 151 1.73 -3.70 3.60
CA GLY A 151 0.41 -3.35 3.07
C GLY A 151 0.27 -1.86 2.80
N ASP A 152 0.77 -1.02 3.70
CA ASP A 152 0.67 0.43 3.59
C ASP A 152 1.54 0.98 2.44
N VAL A 153 2.70 0.36 2.22
CA VAL A 153 3.57 0.67 1.06
C VAL A 153 2.82 0.36 -0.23
N LYS A 154 2.20 -0.83 -0.33
CA LYS A 154 1.42 -1.23 -1.51
C LYS A 154 0.19 -0.35 -1.72
N MET A 155 -0.44 0.12 -0.65
CA MET A 155 -1.55 1.08 -0.73
C MET A 155 -1.10 2.42 -1.32
N THR A 156 0.09 2.90 -0.93
CA THR A 156 0.66 4.15 -1.45
C THR A 156 1.14 4.00 -2.90
N MET A 157 1.70 2.84 -3.24
CA MET A 157 1.97 2.45 -4.64
C MET A 157 0.69 2.43 -5.47
N ALA A 158 -0.40 1.88 -4.92
CA ALA A 158 -1.69 1.82 -5.61
C ALA A 158 -2.22 3.23 -5.89
N PHE A 159 -2.24 4.09 -4.87
CA PHE A 159 -2.61 5.49 -5.03
C PHE A 159 -1.74 6.17 -6.10
N GLY A 160 -0.41 6.04 -6.01
CA GLY A 160 0.52 6.61 -6.98
C GLY A 160 0.30 6.12 -8.41
N SER A 161 0.00 4.83 -8.60
CA SER A 161 -0.28 4.26 -9.92
C SER A 161 -1.50 4.91 -10.59
N TRP A 162 -2.57 5.15 -9.82
CA TRP A 162 -3.78 5.81 -10.31
C TRP A 162 -3.57 7.30 -10.52
N MET A 163 -2.84 7.99 -9.63
CA MET A 163 -2.52 9.40 -9.83
C MET A 163 -1.68 9.60 -11.10
N GLY A 164 -0.72 8.70 -11.35
CA GLY A 164 0.06 8.66 -12.58
C GLY A 164 -0.80 8.45 -13.82
N ALA A 165 -1.72 7.47 -13.80
CA ALA A 165 -2.64 7.21 -14.91
C ALA A 165 -3.65 8.35 -15.12
N PHE A 166 -4.09 9.03 -14.07
CA PHE A 166 -5.10 10.08 -14.16
C PHE A 166 -4.50 11.44 -14.56
N PHE A 167 -3.51 11.92 -13.80
CA PHE A 167 -2.93 13.27 -13.97
C PHE A 167 -1.73 13.32 -14.92
N GLY A 168 -1.10 12.19 -15.27
CA GLY A 168 0.05 12.16 -16.19
C GLY A 168 1.34 12.84 -15.68
N ALA A 169 2.36 12.94 -16.56
CA ALA A 169 3.62 13.65 -16.28
C ALA A 169 3.51 15.16 -16.48
N THR A 170 2.84 15.56 -17.56
CA THR A 170 2.54 16.96 -17.84
C THR A 170 1.34 17.35 -17.00
N TYR A 171 1.29 18.60 -16.55
CA TYR A 171 0.18 19.08 -15.76
C TYR A 171 -1.17 18.85 -16.47
N LEU A 172 -2.12 18.28 -15.74
CA LEU A 172 -3.52 18.31 -16.15
C LEU A 172 -4.03 19.72 -15.87
N ASP A 173 -4.33 20.46 -16.93
CA ASP A 173 -5.03 21.74 -16.84
C ASP A 173 -6.51 21.47 -16.58
N LEU A 174 -6.86 21.36 -15.31
CA LEU A 174 -8.24 21.49 -14.87
C LEU A 174 -8.58 22.99 -14.84
N PRO A 175 -9.82 23.39 -15.16
CA PRO A 175 -10.25 24.78 -15.04
C PRO A 175 -10.01 25.30 -13.63
N GLY A 176 -9.10 26.28 -13.50
CA GLY A 176 -8.69 26.86 -12.23
C GLY A 176 -7.57 26.13 -11.48
N THR A 177 -7.04 25.00 -11.96
CA THR A 177 -5.93 24.31 -11.27
C THR A 177 -5.07 23.44 -12.18
N THR A 178 -3.76 23.67 -12.13
CA THR A 178 -2.74 22.86 -12.81
C THR A 178 -2.20 21.82 -11.82
N LEU A 179 -2.44 20.52 -12.09
CA LEU A 179 -2.06 19.41 -11.19
C LEU A 179 -1.15 18.40 -11.89
N SER A 180 -0.01 18.07 -11.27
CA SER A 180 0.86 16.97 -11.70
C SER A 180 0.69 15.75 -10.79
N ALA A 181 0.86 14.54 -11.34
CA ALA A 181 0.79 13.32 -10.54
C ALA A 181 1.80 13.33 -9.38
N ILE A 182 3.00 13.86 -9.62
CA ILE A 182 4.08 13.92 -8.61
C ILE A 182 3.68 14.82 -7.44
N GLU A 183 3.14 16.01 -7.72
CA GLU A 183 2.64 16.91 -6.67
C GLU A 183 1.56 16.26 -5.84
N VAL A 184 0.59 15.62 -6.50
CA VAL A 184 -0.51 14.95 -5.80
C VAL A 184 0.01 13.87 -4.88
N ILE A 185 0.90 13.00 -5.36
CA ILE A 185 1.49 11.94 -4.55
C ILE A 185 2.28 12.50 -3.38
N TRP A 186 3.16 13.48 -3.63
CA TRP A 186 4.05 14.04 -2.61
C TRP A 186 3.29 14.76 -1.50
N TRP A 187 2.36 15.65 -1.84
CA TRP A 187 1.61 16.42 -0.85
C TRP A 187 0.56 15.58 -0.11
N SER A 188 -0.07 14.64 -0.81
CA SER A 188 -0.94 13.64 -0.18
C SER A 188 -0.18 12.82 0.86
N PHE A 189 1.04 12.39 0.52
CA PHE A 189 1.92 11.68 1.43
C PHE A 189 2.35 12.55 2.61
N ALA A 190 2.79 13.79 2.36
CA ALA A 190 3.20 14.72 3.40
C ALA A 190 2.08 14.99 4.41
N LEU A 191 0.85 15.22 3.92
CA LEU A 191 -0.32 15.36 4.79
C LEU A 191 -0.60 14.07 5.57
N GLY A 192 -0.49 12.90 4.93
CA GLY A 192 -0.63 11.61 5.61
C GLY A 192 0.38 11.40 6.73
N VAL A 193 1.64 11.81 6.54
CA VAL A 193 2.70 11.77 7.56
C VAL A 193 2.37 12.71 8.73
N ILE A 194 1.90 13.93 8.44
CA ILE A 194 1.49 14.90 9.48
C ILE A 194 0.33 14.35 10.29
N VAL A 195 -0.73 13.87 9.63
CA VAL A 195 -1.90 13.26 10.29
C VAL A 195 -1.48 12.03 11.10
N GLY A 196 -0.57 11.21 10.57
CA GLY A 196 -0.04 10.04 11.27
C GLY A 196 0.75 10.42 12.53
N GLY A 197 1.55 11.48 12.45
CA GLY A 197 2.24 12.06 13.60
C GLY A 197 1.26 12.54 14.68
N ILE A 198 0.21 13.27 14.30
CA ILE A 198 -0.85 13.72 15.21
C ILE A 198 -1.57 12.52 15.84
N PHE A 199 -1.94 11.51 15.05
CA PHE A 199 -2.56 10.28 15.55
C PHE A 199 -1.68 9.57 16.58
N GLY A 200 -0.38 9.46 16.31
CA GLY A 200 0.59 8.89 17.24
C GLY A 200 0.66 9.66 18.56
N LEU A 201 0.69 11.00 18.50
CA LEU A 201 0.68 11.86 19.69
C LEU A 201 -0.61 11.72 20.51
N VAL A 202 -1.77 11.68 19.85
CA VAL A 202 -3.07 11.50 20.50
C VAL A 202 -3.13 10.14 21.22
N ILE A 203 -2.74 9.05 20.55
CA ILE A 203 -2.72 7.71 21.17
C ILE A 203 -1.75 7.66 22.35
N MET A 204 -0.58 8.30 22.22
CA MET A 204 0.40 8.42 23.30
C MET A 204 -0.15 9.20 24.51
N ALA A 205 -0.87 10.29 24.28
CA ALA A 205 -1.51 11.08 25.32
C ALA A 205 -2.64 10.29 26.03
N LEU A 206 -3.51 9.62 25.26
CA LEU A 206 -4.61 8.82 25.78
C LEU A 206 -4.15 7.62 26.62
N ARG A 207 -3.01 7.01 26.28
CA ARG A 207 -2.47 5.85 27.01
C ARG A 207 -1.72 6.21 28.30
N ARG A 208 -1.48 7.49 28.60
CA ARG A 208 -0.78 7.98 29.81
C ARG A 208 0.60 7.35 30.10
N GLN A 209 1.21 6.63 29.14
CA GLN A 209 2.55 6.03 29.26
C GLN A 209 3.63 6.91 28.62
N LEU A 210 3.56 8.23 28.83
CA LEU A 210 4.42 9.23 28.18
C LEU A 210 5.92 8.92 28.33
N HIS A 211 6.34 8.39 29.49
CA HIS A 211 7.74 8.07 29.77
C HIS A 211 8.27 6.88 28.94
N LYS A 212 7.48 5.80 28.79
CA LYS A 212 7.87 4.61 28.00
C LYS A 212 7.88 4.91 26.50
N ASN A 213 6.92 5.72 26.04
CA ASN A 213 6.86 6.10 24.62
C ASN A 213 7.96 7.10 24.22
N MET A 214 8.40 8.00 25.11
CA MET A 214 9.51 8.92 24.83
C MET A 214 10.85 8.17 24.66
N GLN A 215 11.05 7.09 25.42
CA GLN A 215 12.20 6.20 25.26
C GLN A 215 12.15 5.50 23.89
N ASN A 216 10.99 4.93 23.51
CA ASN A 216 10.80 4.33 22.19
C ASN A 216 11.01 5.34 21.03
N ALA A 217 10.55 6.58 21.16
CA ALA A 217 10.72 7.61 20.13
C ALA A 217 12.20 8.03 19.97
N ARG A 218 12.92 8.24 21.09
CA ARG A 218 14.38 8.49 21.06
C ARG A 218 15.14 7.33 20.45
N GLU A 219 14.71 6.10 20.72
CA GLU A 219 15.32 4.90 20.16
C GLU A 219 15.08 4.79 18.65
N ILE A 220 13.89 5.16 18.13
CA ILE A 220 13.64 5.23 16.68
C ILE A 220 14.56 6.26 16.01
N VAL A 221 14.74 7.45 16.62
CA VAL A 221 15.68 8.47 16.11
C VAL A 221 17.12 7.94 16.13
N THR A 222 17.48 7.22 17.19
CA THR A 222 18.80 6.58 17.31
C THR A 222 18.99 5.50 16.25
N ASP A 223 17.96 4.71 15.95
CA ASP A 223 18.00 3.68 14.90
C ASP A 223 18.07 4.30 13.50
N LEU A 224 17.46 5.47 13.29
CA LEU A 224 17.62 6.27 12.07
C LEU A 224 19.06 6.78 11.91
N GLN A 225 19.67 7.25 13.00
CA GLN A 225 21.08 7.66 13.02
C GLN A 225 22.03 6.46 12.83
N VAL A 226 21.71 5.30 13.41
CA VAL A 226 22.47 4.05 13.21
C VAL A 226 22.34 3.55 11.79
N MET A 227 21.18 3.70 11.13
CA MET A 227 21.03 3.40 9.71
C MET A 227 21.94 4.28 8.86
N MET A 228 22.00 5.58 9.15
CA MET A 228 22.91 6.52 8.46
C MET A 228 24.39 6.22 8.74
N ALA A 229 24.74 5.75 9.94
CA ALA A 229 26.13 5.57 10.38
C ALA A 229 26.70 4.15 10.14
N HIS A 230 25.89 3.09 10.23
CA HIS A 230 26.33 1.69 10.27
C HIS A 230 25.59 0.78 9.28
N GLY A 231 24.69 1.35 8.48
CA GLY A 231 23.98 0.66 7.43
C GLY A 231 22.66 -0.02 7.84
N PRO A 232 21.78 -0.30 6.87
CA PRO A 232 20.38 -0.63 7.10
C PRO A 232 20.12 -1.98 7.78
N LYS A 233 21.00 -2.98 7.62
CA LYS A 233 20.82 -4.31 8.24
C LYS A 233 20.83 -4.28 9.77
N LYS A 234 21.76 -3.52 10.37
CA LYS A 234 21.86 -3.40 11.84
C LYS A 234 20.68 -2.65 12.44
N ALA A 235 20.16 -1.63 11.73
CA ALA A 235 18.97 -0.91 12.16
C ALA A 235 17.72 -1.83 12.14
N ALA A 236 17.55 -2.62 11.08
CA ALA A 236 16.44 -3.56 10.97
C ALA A 236 16.48 -4.70 12.02
N GLU A 237 17.66 -5.26 12.31
CA GLU A 237 17.82 -6.29 13.36
C GLU A 237 17.44 -5.75 14.75
N ARG A 238 17.84 -4.51 15.05
CA ARG A 238 17.56 -3.84 16.33
C ARG A 238 16.08 -3.44 16.49
N ALA A 239 15.41 -3.12 15.38
CA ALA A 239 13.97 -2.88 15.35
C ALA A 239 13.17 -4.19 15.52
N ASN A 240 13.60 -5.27 14.85
CA ASN A 240 12.91 -6.57 14.91
C ASN A 240 12.98 -7.22 16.30
N SER A 241 14.10 -7.09 17.03
CA SER A 241 14.23 -7.66 18.38
C SER A 241 13.26 -7.04 19.40
N ARG A 242 12.78 -5.81 19.14
CA ARG A 242 11.85 -5.06 20.01
C ARG A 242 10.38 -5.15 19.59
N ARG A 243 10.12 -5.74 18.41
CA ARG A 243 8.81 -5.79 17.77
C ARG A 243 7.76 -6.60 18.54
N LYS A 244 8.17 -7.46 19.48
CA LYS A 244 7.26 -8.29 20.30
C LYS A 244 6.39 -7.47 21.26
N ASP A 245 6.86 -6.31 21.71
CA ASP A 245 6.15 -5.47 22.70
C ASP A 245 5.49 -4.24 22.06
N TRP A 246 5.60 -4.08 20.74
CA TRP A 246 5.05 -2.92 20.03
C TRP A 246 3.56 -3.08 19.75
N THR A 247 2.78 -2.09 20.22
CA THR A 247 1.40 -1.94 19.77
C THR A 247 1.40 -1.52 18.30
N ARG A 248 0.80 -2.32 17.43
CA ARG A 248 0.61 -1.97 16.02
C ARG A 248 -0.34 -0.79 15.93
N LEU A 249 0.07 0.24 15.18
CA LEU A 249 -0.78 1.39 14.85
C LEU A 249 -1.33 1.20 13.43
N PRO A 250 -2.58 1.59 13.16
CA PRO A 250 -3.16 1.50 11.83
C PRO A 250 -2.66 2.69 11.00
N TYR A 251 -1.55 2.52 10.28
CA TYR A 251 -0.93 3.59 9.50
C TYR A 251 -1.68 3.89 8.19
N GLY A 252 -2.48 2.95 7.69
CA GLY A 252 -3.29 3.12 6.50
C GLY A 252 -4.40 4.16 6.67
N VAL A 253 -4.93 4.34 7.89
CA VAL A 253 -5.97 5.35 8.17
C VAL A 253 -5.44 6.78 8.01
N PRO A 254 -4.35 7.20 8.68
CA PRO A 254 -3.75 8.51 8.45
C PRO A 254 -3.33 8.77 7.00
N LEU A 255 -2.79 7.76 6.32
CA LEU A 255 -2.42 7.90 4.91
C LEU A 255 -3.63 8.14 4.01
N CYS A 256 -4.72 7.39 4.21
CA CYS A 256 -5.97 7.62 3.49
C CYS A 256 -6.51 9.02 3.72
N VAL A 257 -6.44 9.53 4.95
CA VAL A 257 -6.84 10.92 5.26
C VAL A 257 -5.97 11.92 4.51
N GLY A 258 -4.66 11.69 4.42
CA GLY A 258 -3.75 12.51 3.62
C GLY A 258 -4.09 12.50 2.13
N PHE A 259 -4.34 11.31 1.58
CA PHE A 259 -4.64 11.11 0.15
C PHE A 259 -5.95 11.78 -0.26
N LEU A 260 -7.03 11.48 0.46
CA LEU A 260 -8.35 12.05 0.16
C LEU A 260 -8.40 13.53 0.54
N GLY A 261 -7.76 13.93 1.64
CA GLY A 261 -7.74 15.31 2.10
C GLY A 261 -7.02 16.25 1.13
N TYR A 262 -5.89 15.83 0.56
CA TYR A 262 -5.20 16.64 -0.44
C TYR A 262 -6.00 16.76 -1.74
N LEU A 263 -6.55 15.64 -2.23
CA LEU A 263 -7.40 15.64 -3.42
C LEU A 263 -8.61 16.55 -3.22
N TRP A 264 -9.28 16.46 -2.06
CA TRP A 264 -10.41 17.32 -1.72
C TRP A 264 -10.02 18.81 -1.73
N TYR A 265 -8.91 19.15 -1.06
CA TYR A 265 -8.41 20.51 -1.03
C TYR A 265 -8.13 21.05 -2.43
N ARG A 266 -7.40 20.29 -3.26
CA ARG A 266 -7.03 20.75 -4.61
C ARG A 266 -8.19 20.78 -5.60
N LEU A 267 -9.18 19.89 -5.47
CA LEU A 267 -10.28 19.79 -6.42
C LEU A 267 -11.48 20.68 -6.08
N PHE A 268 -11.67 21.04 -4.80
CA PHE A 268 -12.89 21.75 -4.35
C PHE A 268 -12.62 23.04 -3.58
N LEU A 269 -11.46 23.20 -2.94
CA LEU A 269 -11.19 24.35 -2.06
C LEU A 269 -10.17 25.34 -2.62
N SER A 270 -9.31 24.91 -3.54
CA SER A 270 -8.29 25.77 -4.18
C SER A 270 -8.68 26.29 -5.57
N VAL A 271 -9.95 26.13 -5.96
CA VAL A 271 -10.52 26.59 -7.23
C VAL A 271 -11.09 28.00 -7.06
#